data_AF-A0A833EBB1-F1
#
_entry.id   AF-A0A833EBB1-F1
#
_cell.length_a   1.000
_cell.length_b   1.000
_cell.length_c   1.000
_cell.angle_alpha   90.00
_cell.angle_beta   90.00
_cell.angle_gamma   90.00
#
_symmetry.space_group_name_H-M   'P 1'
#
loop_
_entity.id
_entity.type
_entity.pdbx_description
1 polymer ?
#
loop_
_entity_poly.entity_id
_entity_poly.type
_entity_poly.pdbx_seq_one_letter_code
_entity_poly.pdbx_strand_id
1 'polypeptide(L)' 'MSRVLNVYVPPNAFYEMFFLLTRGYPRSEALELVKRRYKLARPEAILLSRCIHPKHVSNSIQSKLVVVANIKGRNL' A
#
# COMPACT_ATOMS: atom_id res chain seq x y z
N MET A 1 10.12 1.07 -26.74
CA MET A 1 8.70 1.42 -26.57
C MET A 1 8.15 0.66 -25.37
N SER A 2 8.11 1.29 -24.19
CA SER A 2 7.57 0.65 -22.99
C SER A 2 6.05 0.61 -23.08
N ARG A 3 5.46 -0.57 -23.31
CA ARG A 3 4.01 -0.78 -23.17
C ARG A 3 3.64 -0.39 -21.74
N VAL A 4 2.84 0.66 -21.58
CA VAL A 4 2.12 0.89 -20.33
C VAL A 4 1.20 -0.32 -20.16
N LEU A 5 1.55 -1.23 -19.26
CA LEU A 5 0.68 -2.34 -18.91
C LEU A 5 -0.58 -1.72 -18.30
N ASN A 6 -1.74 -1.99 -18.89
CA ASN A 6 -3.01 -1.69 -18.26
C ASN A 6 -3.16 -2.63 -17.06
N VAL A 7 -2.80 -2.15 -15.88
CA VAL A 7 -2.84 -2.90 -14.62
C VAL A 7 -4.15 -2.56 -13.93
N TYR A 8 -5.02 -3.56 -13.76
CA TYR A 8 -6.27 -3.41 -13.02
C TYR A 8 -6.24 -4.29 -11.78
N VAL A 9 -6.48 -3.69 -10.62
CA VAL A 9 -6.63 -4.42 -9.37
C VAL A 9 -8.02 -4.12 -8.83
N PRO A 10 -8.86 -5.14 -8.52
CA PRO A 10 -10.16 -4.92 -7.94
C PRO A 10 -10.05 -4.17 -6.60
N PRO A 11 -10.91 -3.17 -6.30
CA PRO A 11 -10.91 -2.45 -5.02
C PRO A 11 -10.88 -3.38 -3.79
N ASN A 12 -11.62 -4.49 -3.85
CA ASN A 12 -11.70 -5.47 -2.77
C ASN A 12 -10.34 -6.13 -2.44
N ALA A 13 -9.47 -6.31 -3.44
CA ALA A 13 -8.13 -6.87 -3.23
C ALA A 13 -7.24 -5.93 -2.41
N PHE A 14 -7.42 -4.60 -2.56
CA PHE A 14 -6.72 -3.62 -1.73
C PHE A 14 -7.18 -3.67 -0.27
N TYR A 15 -8.49 -3.72 -0.04
CA TYR A 15 -9.06 -3.79 1.31
C TYR A 15 -8.68 -5.09 2.03
N GLU A 16 -8.71 -6.23 1.33
CA GLU A 16 -8.31 -7.51 1.90
C GLU A 16 -6.81 -7.54 2.23
N MET A 17 -5.96 -7.04 1.34
CA MET A 17 -4.52 -6.91 1.62
C MET A 17 -4.26 -6.01 2.84
N PHE A 18 -4.95 -4.87 2.92
CA PHE A 18 -4.84 -3.96 4.06
C PHE A 18 -5.30 -4.62 5.37
N PHE A 19 -6.40 -5.37 5.34
CA PHE A 19 -6.92 -6.09 6.50
C PHE A 19 -5.92 -7.13 7.02
N LEU A 20 -5.39 -7.98 6.13
CA LEU A 20 -4.42 -9.03 6.49
C LEU A 20 -3.15 -8.42 7.09
N LEU A 21 -2.57 -7.40 6.44
CA LEU A 21 -1.38 -6.74 6.96
C LEU A 21 -1.63 -6.07 8.31
N THR A 22 -2.80 -5.45 8.49
CA THR A 22 -3.17 -4.80 9.76
C THR A 22 -3.36 -5.82 10.89
N ARG A 23 -3.75 -7.06 10.58
CA ARG A 23 -3.85 -8.17 11.54
C ARG A 23 -2.53 -8.87 11.83
N GLY A 24 -1.43 -8.44 11.21
CA GLY A 24 -0.10 -8.98 11.46
C GLY A 24 0.27 -10.19 10.60
N TYR A 25 -0.52 -10.50 9.56
CA TYR A 25 -0.14 -11.55 8.62
C TYR A 25 1.17 -11.17 7.89
N PRO A 26 2.09 -12.13 7.69
CA PRO A 26 3.28 -11.91 6.87
C PRO A 26 2.90 -11.46 5.46
N ARG A 27 3.61 -10.48 4.93
CA ARG A 27 3.27 -9.87 3.63
C ARG A 27 3.32 -10.83 2.46
N SER A 28 4.30 -11.73 2.43
CA SER A 28 4.43 -12.76 1.40
C SER A 28 3.18 -13.65 1.36
N GLU A 29 2.73 -14.11 2.53
CA GLU A 29 1.56 -14.98 2.68
C GLU A 29 0.27 -14.23 2.35
N ALA A 30 0.09 -13.02 2.87
CA ALA A 30 -1.06 -12.18 2.59
C ALA A 30 -1.18 -11.88 1.07
N LEU A 31 -0.05 -11.56 0.43
CA LEU A 31 -0.02 -11.29 -1.01
C LEU A 31 -0.38 -12.53 -1.82
N GLU A 32 0.18 -13.70 -1.49
CA GLU A 32 -0.15 -14.94 -2.19
C GLU A 32 -1.62 -15.33 -2.02
N LEU A 33 -2.20 -15.12 -0.83
CA LEU A 33 -3.61 -15.38 -0.58
C LEU A 33 -4.50 -14.47 -1.45
N VAL A 34 -4.26 -13.15 -1.43
CA VAL A 34 -5.02 -12.16 -2.21
C VAL A 34 -4.84 -12.42 -3.71
N LYS A 35 -3.61 -12.68 -4.16
CA LYS A 35 -3.30 -13.00 -5.56
C LYS A 35 -4.06 -14.22 -6.05
N ARG A 36 -4.10 -15.30 -5.26
CA ARG A 36 -4.85 -16.52 -5.61
C ARG A 36 -6.35 -16.27 -5.64
N ARG A 37 -6.89 -15.58 -4.63
CA ARG A 37 -8.34 -15.28 -4.50
C ARG A 37 -8.86 -14.42 -5.66
N TYR A 38 -8.12 -13.40 -6.06
CA TYR A 38 -8.52 -12.46 -7.11
C TYR A 38 -7.89 -12.76 -8.48
N LYS A 39 -7.18 -13.90 -8.62
CA LYS A 39 -6.50 -14.34 -9.84
C LYS A 39 -5.58 -13.26 -10.44
N LEU A 40 -4.83 -12.59 -9.59
CA LEU A 40 -4.01 -11.45 -9.99
C LEU A 40 -2.77 -11.91 -10.78
N ALA A 41 -2.49 -11.21 -11.87
CA ALA A 41 -1.25 -11.33 -12.61
C ALA A 41 -0.06 -10.77 -11.81
N ARG A 42 1.16 -11.09 -12.24
CA ARG A 42 2.39 -10.62 -11.59
C ARG A 42 2.45 -9.08 -11.44
N PRO A 43 2.12 -8.25 -12.46
CA PRO A 43 2.15 -6.80 -12.32
C PRO A 43 1.17 -6.26 -11.26
N GLU A 44 -0.03 -6.85 -11.19
CA GLU A 44 -1.08 -6.50 -10.24
C GLU A 44 -0.69 -6.85 -8.79
N ALA A 45 -0.13 -8.04 -8.59
CA ALA A 45 0.40 -8.45 -7.30
C ALA A 45 1.58 -7.56 -6.84
N ILE A 46 2.47 -7.17 -7.77
CA ILE A 46 3.54 -6.23 -7.46
C ILE A 46 2.97 -4.88 -7.02
N LEU A 47 1.94 -4.37 -7.70
CA LEU A 47 1.28 -3.12 -7.31
C LEU A 47 0.74 -3.20 -5.88
N LEU A 48 -0.03 -4.24 -5.53
CA LEU A 48 -0.54 -4.43 -4.17
C LEU A 48 0.58 -4.49 -3.13
N SER A 49 1.64 -5.25 -3.42
CA SER A 49 2.76 -5.45 -2.50
C SER A 49 3.50 -4.16 -2.14
N ARG A 50 3.55 -3.22 -3.08
CA ARG A 50 4.30 -1.96 -2.96
C ARG A 50 3.44 -0.82 -2.41
N CYS A 51 2.15 -0.81 -2.71
CA CYS A 51 1.29 0.32 -2.40
C CYS A 51 0.50 0.16 -1.10
N ILE A 52 0.34 -1.06 -0.58
CA ILE A 52 -0.45 -1.31 0.62
C ILE A 52 0.43 -1.64 1.82
N HIS A 53 0.30 -0.81 2.85
CA HIS A 53 1.06 -0.89 4.10
C HIS A 53 0.11 -1.06 5.30
N PRO A 54 0.55 -1.73 6.38
CA PRO A 54 -0.23 -1.83 7.60
C PRO A 54 -0.36 -0.47 8.28
N LYS A 55 -1.43 -0.28 9.06
CA LYS A 55 -1.75 0.99 9.74
C LYS A 55 -0.59 1.59 10.54
N HIS A 56 0.20 0.78 11.23
CA HIS A 56 1.33 1.27 12.04
C HIS A 56 2.44 1.91 11.18
N VAL A 57 2.67 1.44 9.96
CA VAL A 57 3.62 2.04 9.03
C VAL A 57 3.12 3.42 8.60
N SER A 58 1.83 3.53 8.25
CA SER A 58 1.22 4.82 7.89
C SER A 58 1.32 5.83 9.05
N ASN A 59 1.03 5.40 10.28
CA ASN A 59 1.18 6.23 11.47
C ASN A 59 2.63 6.68 11.70
N SER A 60 3.60 5.79 11.50
CA SER A 60 5.03 6.10 11.65
C SER A 60 5.52 7.09 10.59
N ILE A 61 4.99 7.03 9.38
CA ILE A 61 5.28 8.02 8.33
C ILE A 61 4.64 9.37 8.70
N GLN A 62 3.37 9.35 9.10
CA GLN A 62 2.64 10.55 9.50
C GLN A 62 3.29 11.26 10.68
N SER A 63 3.81 10.54 11.67
CA SER A 63 4.46 11.11 12.85
C SER A 63 5.75 11.87 12.54
N LYS A 64 6.36 11.66 11.36
CA LYS A 64 7.54 12.40 10.91
C LYS A 64 7.19 13.73 10.26
N LEU A 65 5.92 13.97 9.94
CA LEU A 65 5.49 15.20 9.34
C LEU A 65 5.51 16.31 10.39
N VAL A 66 6.21 17.41 10.09
CA VAL A 66 6.18 18.62 10.90
C VAL A 66 4.84 19.30 10.66
N VAL A 67 4.10 19.59 11.72
CA VAL A 67 2.88 20.39 11.64
C VAL A 67 3.26 21.76 11.09
N VAL A 68 2.62 22.20 10.00
CA VAL A 68 2.93 23.48 9.33
C VAL A 68 2.93 24.66 10.30
N ALA A 69 2.03 24.65 11.29
CA ALA A 69 1.95 25.66 12.35
C ALA A 69 3.21 25.74 13.25
N ASN A 70 4.03 24.69 13.31
CA ASN A 70 5.26 24.64 14.11
C ASN A 70 6.51 25.10 13.32
N ILE A 71 6.37 25.47 12.05
CA ILE A 71 7.48 25.99 11.24
C ILE A 71 7.61 27.49 11.52
N LYS A 72 8.53 27.88 12.41
CA LYS A 72 8.91 29.30 12.57
C LYS A 72 9.95 29.69 11.51
N GLY A 73 9.60 30.68 10.69
CA GLY A 73 10.47 31.27 9.68
C GLY A 73 10.10 30.90 8.24
N ARG A 74 9.21 31.69 7.63
CA ARG A 74 9.17 32.00 6.19
C ARG A 74 8.22 33.17 6.00
N ASN A 75 8.75 34.38 6.13
CA ASN A 75 8.23 35.48 5.32
C ASN A 75 8.62 35.13 3.89
N LEU A 76 7.62 34.92 3.03
CA LEU A 76 7.78 35.01 1.58
C LEU A 76 7.69 36.47 1.17
#